data_AF-A0AAU3IM90-F1
#
_entry.id   AF-A0AAU3IM90-F1
#
_cell.length_a   1.000
_cell.length_b   1.000
_cell.length_c   1.000
_cell.angle_alpha   90.00
_cell.angle_beta   90.00
_cell.angle_gamma   90.00
#
_symmetry.space_group_name_H-M   'P 1'
#
loop_
_entity.id
_entity.type
_entity.pdbx_description
1 polymer ?
#
loop_
_entity_poly.entity_id
_entity_poly.type
_entity_poly.pdbx_seq_one_letter_code
_entity_poly.pdbx_strand_id
1 'polypeptide(L)'
;MPGLPRLLAGMALAAAVLPMVPVSPASAAPLPCRPGSGPKLAGRDLTRAALPADLSCADLRGATLDGLYVRVPLDGADLRGASLKGTHLGNAQMAGARLGKADLSEAELYYADLRGADLRGATMDDSSPYGAHLEGADLSGATLTRAKAYSAQFDDAKLVGADLTDADVYGADLRRADLTRVKAPKARLYGATLIKAVVRRADLRDAQLYEAVMDGADFRGADLGGADLRNVRGAHLAGSRGVPKDLPAPGPACEAGEGQHYAGWDLTTVTDFPDDLSCADLTGAKLDGLNLGSVKLNRAILRDVSAAGTTFRSLKGADLTGAHLRRAVLRSADLTGANLSRADLSEAEIGSSTLTGATLAGADLRGAEMTSVTADQADFTAARMDRAQLNSGRLRDAVFRRATLTDANLQSAELRGATFQDAEVTGLQADYAEDADLSGSTSRLGAGWFVFFGITGLIVFLIVLGLVVRGTRRRKAVRKHLAERAVRFEDARRAQEENVTRLGEEIDTVADRTGEVDWNAALDAYDAAKEALATARDMSDLQDVGTIVARGRKALSRRR
;
A
#
# COMPACT_ATOMS: atom_id res chain seq x y z
N MET A 1 29.09 44.44 16.21
CA MET A 1 29.37 43.87 14.88
C MET A 1 29.76 42.41 15.08
N PRO A 2 28.89 41.45 14.72
CA PRO A 2 29.24 40.02 14.64
C PRO A 2 30.16 39.83 13.41
N GLY A 3 31.09 38.90 13.31
CA GLY A 3 31.06 37.49 13.67
C GLY A 3 31.37 36.72 12.38
N LEU A 4 32.59 36.19 12.24
CA LEU A 4 32.98 35.34 11.11
C LEU A 4 32.03 34.14 11.00
N PRO A 5 31.48 33.84 9.81
CA PRO A 5 30.93 32.53 9.55
C PRO A 5 31.98 31.62 8.88
N ARG A 6 32.12 30.44 9.48
CA ARG A 6 32.70 29.23 8.89
C ARG A 6 31.99 28.90 7.57
N LEU A 7 32.75 28.69 6.50
CA LEU A 7 32.33 27.94 5.32
C LEU A 7 33.35 26.82 5.09
N LEU A 8 33.16 25.73 5.83
CA LEU A 8 33.70 24.40 5.56
C LEU A 8 32.50 23.46 5.57
N ALA A 9 31.99 23.12 4.37
CA ALA A 9 31.26 21.89 4.05
C ALA A 9 30.61 22.08 2.67
N GLY A 10 31.10 21.35 1.68
CA GLY A 10 30.60 21.43 0.31
C GLY A 10 31.57 20.95 -0.77
N MET A 11 32.57 20.13 -0.44
CA MET A 11 33.15 19.26 -1.48
C MET A 11 32.18 18.10 -1.66
N ALA A 12 31.27 18.26 -2.61
CA ALA A 12 30.67 17.12 -3.28
C ALA A 12 31.84 16.33 -3.90
N LEU A 13 32.21 15.20 -3.26
CA LEU A 13 32.93 14.15 -3.97
C LEU A 13 31.97 13.68 -5.06
N ALA A 14 32.12 14.24 -6.26
CA ALA A 14 31.72 13.55 -7.47
C ALA A 14 32.53 12.26 -7.51
N ALA A 15 31.94 11.17 -7.01
CA ALA A 15 32.47 9.83 -7.22
C ALA A 15 32.49 9.63 -8.74
N ALA A 16 33.68 9.79 -9.32
CA ALA A 16 33.92 9.40 -10.69
C ALA A 16 33.57 7.93 -10.79
N VAL A 17 32.45 7.64 -11.46
CA VAL A 17 32.10 6.32 -11.95
C VAL A 17 33.18 5.96 -12.96
N LEU A 18 34.26 5.34 -12.48
CA LEU A 18 35.21 4.65 -13.34
C LEU A 18 34.40 3.61 -14.12
N PRO A 19 34.54 3.53 -15.46
CA PRO A 19 33.90 2.48 -16.21
C PRO A 19 34.43 1.15 -15.71
N MET A 20 33.55 0.36 -15.08
CA MET A 20 33.86 -1.02 -14.70
C MET A 20 34.26 -1.77 -15.96
N VAL A 21 35.55 -2.09 -16.05
CA VAL A 21 36.03 -3.12 -16.96
C VAL A 21 35.26 -4.41 -16.62
N PRO A 22 34.67 -5.10 -17.60
CA PRO A 22 34.03 -6.38 -17.34
C PRO A 22 35.11 -7.37 -16.90
N VAL A 23 35.25 -7.57 -15.60
CA VAL A 23 36.06 -8.64 -15.03
C VAL A 23 35.32 -9.94 -15.39
N SER A 24 35.98 -10.76 -16.20
CA SER A 24 35.51 -12.11 -16.54
C SER A 24 35.21 -12.90 -15.26
N PRO A 25 34.25 -13.85 -15.27
CA PRO A 25 33.98 -14.68 -14.12
C PRO A 25 35.30 -15.28 -13.65
N ALA A 26 35.62 -15.07 -12.37
CA ALA A 26 36.85 -15.55 -11.77
C ALA A 26 36.85 -17.09 -11.85
N SER A 27 37.36 -17.62 -12.96
CA SER A 27 37.82 -18.99 -13.05
C SER A 27 38.78 -19.15 -11.90
N ALA A 28 38.41 -19.98 -10.91
CA ALA A 28 39.29 -20.36 -9.81
C ALA A 28 40.68 -20.62 -10.40
N ALA A 29 41.63 -19.72 -10.10
CA ALA A 29 42.99 -19.89 -10.58
C ALA A 29 43.45 -21.29 -10.16
N PRO A 30 44.12 -22.06 -11.02
CA PRO A 30 44.61 -23.37 -10.64
C PRO A 30 45.45 -23.21 -9.37
N LEU A 31 45.06 -23.94 -8.32
CA LEU A 31 45.77 -23.93 -7.04
C LEU A 31 47.27 -24.13 -7.31
N PRO A 32 48.15 -23.35 -6.67
CA PRO A 32 49.58 -23.40 -6.95
C PRO A 32 50.19 -24.79 -6.69
N CYS A 33 49.54 -25.59 -5.83
CA CYS A 33 49.96 -26.94 -5.47
C CYS A 33 48.81 -27.75 -4.86
N ARG A 34 49.08 -29.02 -4.54
CA ARG A 34 48.13 -29.88 -3.81
C ARG A 34 48.07 -29.43 -2.34
N PRO A 35 46.89 -29.12 -1.78
CA PRO A 35 46.82 -28.64 -0.40
C PRO A 35 47.42 -29.63 0.60
N GLY A 36 48.20 -29.11 1.54
CA GLY A 36 48.96 -29.89 2.51
C GLY A 36 50.26 -30.50 1.97
N SER A 37 50.67 -30.28 0.71
CA SER A 37 51.93 -30.83 0.18
C SER A 37 53.20 -30.15 0.71
N GLY A 38 53.08 -28.95 1.27
CA GLY A 38 54.18 -28.15 1.83
C GLY A 38 54.59 -28.57 3.24
N PRO A 39 55.10 -27.62 4.07
CA PRO A 39 55.53 -27.87 5.43
C PRO A 39 54.49 -28.60 6.29
N LYS A 40 54.94 -29.58 7.10
CA LYS A 40 54.08 -30.42 7.94
C LYS A 40 54.01 -29.90 9.37
N LEU A 41 52.97 -29.13 9.67
CA LEU A 41 52.79 -28.39 10.91
C LEU A 41 51.44 -28.67 11.59
N ALA A 42 50.71 -29.70 11.15
CA ALA A 42 49.43 -30.08 11.71
C ALA A 42 49.49 -30.28 13.23
N GLY A 43 48.49 -29.74 13.94
CA GLY A 43 48.33 -29.84 15.39
C GLY A 43 49.38 -29.08 16.21
N ARG A 44 50.28 -28.31 15.59
CA ARG A 44 51.33 -27.59 16.32
C ARG A 44 50.82 -26.26 16.85
N ASP A 45 51.28 -25.91 18.05
CA ASP A 45 51.22 -24.54 18.55
C ASP A 45 52.37 -23.73 17.95
N LEU A 46 52.02 -22.75 17.12
CA LEU A 46 52.96 -21.88 16.42
C LEU A 46 53.03 -20.47 17.04
N THR A 47 52.29 -20.20 18.12
CA THR A 47 52.20 -18.86 18.76
C THR A 47 53.55 -18.29 19.19
N ARG A 48 54.55 -19.15 19.39
CA ARG A 48 55.94 -18.78 19.74
C ARG A 48 56.98 -19.34 18.77
N ALA A 49 56.54 -19.85 17.61
CA ALA A 49 57.42 -20.45 16.63
C ALA A 49 57.86 -19.43 15.56
N ALA A 50 59.11 -19.54 15.10
CA ALA A 50 59.51 -18.89 13.87
C ALA A 50 58.83 -19.59 12.69
N LEU A 51 57.94 -18.88 12.00
CA LEU A 51 57.26 -19.42 10.83
C LEU A 51 58.27 -19.62 9.68
N PRO A 52 58.14 -20.70 8.89
CA PRO A 52 58.83 -20.82 7.61
C PRO A 52 58.57 -19.60 6.73
N ALA A 53 59.53 -19.24 5.87
CA ALA A 53 59.40 -18.11 4.95
C ALA A 53 58.26 -18.28 3.92
N ASP A 54 57.78 -19.51 3.73
CA ASP A 54 56.70 -19.88 2.83
C ASP A 54 55.85 -20.98 3.48
N LEU A 55 54.55 -20.72 3.62
CA LEU A 55 53.56 -21.68 4.12
C LEU A 55 52.53 -22.06 3.04
N SER A 56 52.82 -21.76 1.77
CA SER A 56 52.01 -22.18 0.64
C SER A 56 51.85 -23.70 0.64
N CYS A 57 50.61 -24.16 0.51
CA CYS A 57 50.23 -25.56 0.58
C CYS A 57 50.70 -26.30 1.84
N ALA A 58 51.06 -25.60 2.93
CA ALA A 58 51.42 -26.23 4.19
C ALA A 58 50.26 -27.06 4.75
N ASP A 59 50.60 -28.14 5.46
CA ASP A 59 49.64 -28.88 6.27
C ASP A 59 49.63 -28.26 7.68
N LEU A 60 48.64 -27.40 7.93
CA LEU A 60 48.42 -26.66 9.17
C LEU A 60 47.12 -27.09 9.86
N ARG A 61 46.60 -28.28 9.54
CA ARG A 61 45.33 -28.79 10.10
C ARG A 61 45.41 -28.82 11.63
N GLY A 62 44.45 -28.17 12.28
CA GLY A 62 44.41 -28.10 13.74
C GLY A 62 45.59 -27.38 14.41
N ALA A 63 46.42 -26.65 13.66
CA ALA A 63 47.49 -25.84 14.25
C ALA A 63 46.93 -24.60 14.97
N THR A 64 47.69 -24.05 15.91
CA THR A 64 47.35 -22.80 16.63
C THR A 64 48.27 -21.67 16.18
N LEU A 65 47.69 -20.61 15.63
CA LEU A 65 48.35 -19.41 15.10
C LEU A 65 47.85 -18.12 15.78
N ASP A 66 47.20 -18.26 16.93
CA ASP A 66 46.50 -17.17 17.61
C ASP A 66 47.40 -15.95 17.88
N GLY A 67 46.88 -14.75 17.59
CA GLY A 67 47.57 -13.48 17.79
C GLY A 67 48.83 -13.26 16.95
N LEU A 68 49.20 -14.19 16.07
CA LEU A 68 50.41 -14.06 15.25
C LEU A 68 50.25 -13.00 14.16
N TYR A 69 51.38 -12.41 13.79
CA TYR A 69 51.50 -11.63 12.56
C TYR A 69 51.98 -12.54 11.44
N VAL A 70 51.07 -12.99 10.58
CA VAL A 70 51.41 -13.88 9.48
C VAL A 70 51.59 -13.07 8.21
N ARG A 71 52.85 -12.90 7.80
CA ARG A 71 53.25 -12.14 6.59
C ARG A 71 53.74 -13.02 5.44
N VAL A 72 53.70 -14.32 5.63
CA VAL A 72 54.17 -15.31 4.65
C VAL A 72 52.97 -15.84 3.86
N PRO A 73 53.17 -16.25 2.60
CA PRO A 73 52.08 -16.79 1.77
C PRO A 73 51.55 -18.09 2.35
N LEU A 74 50.24 -18.27 2.22
CA LEU A 74 49.43 -19.39 2.67
C LEU A 74 48.56 -19.95 1.53
N ASP A 75 48.86 -19.59 0.28
CA ASP A 75 48.08 -20.01 -0.89
C ASP A 75 47.96 -21.54 -0.92
N GLY A 76 46.72 -22.03 -1.05
CA GLY A 76 46.42 -23.46 -1.03
C GLY A 76 46.76 -24.21 0.27
N ALA A 77 47.12 -23.53 1.37
CA ALA A 77 47.40 -24.18 2.65
C ALA A 77 46.18 -24.94 3.19
N ASP A 78 46.40 -26.05 3.90
CA ASP A 78 45.36 -26.81 4.58
C ASP A 78 45.32 -26.43 6.06
N LEU A 79 44.41 -25.51 6.40
CA LEU A 79 44.18 -24.93 7.73
C LEU A 79 42.90 -25.46 8.38
N ARG A 80 42.37 -26.59 7.90
CA ARG A 80 41.10 -27.12 8.43
C ARG A 80 41.18 -27.35 9.94
N GLY A 81 40.22 -26.77 10.67
CA GLY A 81 40.16 -26.84 12.14
C GLY A 81 41.30 -26.14 12.87
N ALA A 82 42.13 -25.34 12.18
CA ALA A 82 43.18 -24.54 12.83
C ALA A 82 42.55 -23.40 13.64
N SER A 83 43.26 -22.95 14.68
CA SER A 83 42.95 -21.72 15.42
C SER A 83 43.82 -20.58 14.89
N LEU A 84 43.19 -19.53 14.43
CA LEU A 84 43.77 -18.26 13.95
C LEU A 84 43.12 -17.09 14.70
N LYS A 85 42.80 -17.29 15.97
CA LYS A 85 42.06 -16.32 16.76
C LYS A 85 42.89 -15.06 16.94
N GLY A 86 42.34 -13.90 16.57
CA GLY A 86 43.03 -12.61 16.67
C GLY A 86 44.31 -12.51 15.83
N THR A 87 44.54 -13.42 14.87
CA THR A 87 45.71 -13.38 14.01
C THR A 87 45.65 -12.18 13.07
N HIS A 88 46.79 -11.51 12.88
CA HIS A 88 46.93 -10.43 11.91
C HIS A 88 47.28 -11.01 10.53
N LEU A 89 46.28 -11.02 9.64
CA LEU A 89 46.29 -11.56 8.28
C LEU A 89 46.01 -10.48 7.22
N GLY A 90 46.19 -9.20 7.56
CA GLY A 90 45.99 -8.10 6.62
C GLY A 90 46.90 -8.23 5.40
N ASN A 91 46.32 -8.16 4.20
CA ASN A 91 46.99 -8.43 2.92
C ASN A 91 47.62 -9.83 2.79
N ALA A 92 47.21 -10.81 3.60
CA ALA A 92 47.72 -12.17 3.50
C ALA A 92 47.30 -12.81 2.17
N GLN A 93 48.21 -13.60 1.59
CA GLN A 93 47.96 -14.39 0.38
C GLN A 93 47.45 -15.76 0.80
N MET A 94 46.16 -16.01 0.62
CA MET A 94 45.47 -17.21 1.08
C MET A 94 44.55 -17.78 0.00
N ALA A 95 44.85 -17.52 -1.28
CA ALA A 95 44.00 -17.92 -2.38
C ALA A 95 43.86 -19.45 -2.40
N GLY A 96 42.60 -19.92 -2.44
CA GLY A 96 42.27 -21.33 -2.44
C GLY A 96 42.70 -22.11 -1.18
N ALA A 97 43.04 -21.43 -0.08
CA ALA A 97 43.32 -22.07 1.20
C ALA A 97 42.09 -22.85 1.70
N ARG A 98 42.32 -23.94 2.45
CA ARG A 98 41.27 -24.75 3.08
C ARG A 98 41.16 -24.41 4.55
N LEU A 99 40.18 -23.59 4.91
CA LEU A 99 39.89 -23.07 6.25
C LEU A 99 38.62 -23.68 6.84
N GLY A 100 38.09 -24.77 6.27
CA GLY A 100 36.87 -25.39 6.77
C GLY A 100 36.96 -25.71 8.27
N LYS A 101 35.99 -25.20 9.04
CA LYS A 101 35.92 -25.26 10.51
C LYS A 101 37.10 -24.63 11.27
N ALA A 102 37.92 -23.80 10.62
CA ALA A 102 38.93 -23.01 11.31
C ALA A 102 38.28 -21.92 12.16
N ASP A 103 38.95 -21.54 13.25
CA ASP A 103 38.56 -20.41 14.09
C ASP A 103 39.36 -19.18 13.70
N LEU A 104 38.73 -18.23 13.02
CA LEU A 104 39.25 -16.90 12.67
C LEU A 104 38.54 -15.80 13.49
N SER A 105 37.99 -16.13 14.65
CA SER A 105 37.36 -15.13 15.52
C SER A 105 38.34 -14.00 15.82
N GLU A 106 37.87 -12.76 15.76
CA GLU A 106 38.67 -11.55 16.01
C GLU A 106 39.86 -11.35 15.04
N ALA A 107 40.02 -12.17 14.00
CA ALA A 107 41.13 -12.06 13.06
C ALA A 107 41.06 -10.78 12.20
N GLU A 108 42.21 -10.19 11.91
CA GLU A 108 42.31 -9.02 11.03
C GLU A 108 42.61 -9.47 9.60
N LEU A 109 41.64 -9.34 8.69
CA LEU A 109 41.70 -9.86 7.32
C LEU A 109 41.58 -8.75 6.27
N TYR A 110 41.92 -7.52 6.63
CA TYR A 110 41.76 -6.37 5.73
C TYR A 110 42.58 -6.58 4.44
N TYR A 111 41.92 -6.46 3.29
CA TYR A 111 42.49 -6.70 1.96
C TYR A 111 43.18 -8.07 1.77
N ALA A 112 42.86 -9.08 2.58
CA ALA A 112 43.39 -10.44 2.40
C ALA A 112 42.85 -11.07 1.10
N ASP A 113 43.68 -11.89 0.45
CA ASP A 113 43.29 -12.66 -0.73
C ASP A 113 42.77 -14.05 -0.32
N LEU A 114 41.46 -14.23 -0.33
CA LEU A 114 40.75 -15.46 0.00
C LEU A 114 39.97 -16.00 -1.21
N ARG A 115 40.34 -15.61 -2.44
CA ARG A 115 39.64 -16.04 -3.66
C ARG A 115 39.60 -17.55 -3.76
N GLY A 116 38.40 -18.09 -3.97
CA GLY A 116 38.16 -19.54 -4.06
C GLY A 116 38.53 -20.34 -2.80
N ALA A 117 38.74 -19.70 -1.65
CA ALA A 117 39.02 -20.41 -0.40
C ALA A 117 37.82 -21.24 0.09
N ASP A 118 38.09 -22.35 0.76
CA ASP A 118 37.08 -23.18 1.43
C ASP A 118 36.97 -22.78 2.90
N LEU A 119 35.97 -21.97 3.23
CA LEU A 119 35.67 -21.44 4.57
C LEU A 119 34.45 -22.13 5.19
N ARG A 120 34.04 -23.31 4.69
CA ARG A 120 32.80 -23.95 5.13
C ARG A 120 32.82 -24.24 6.63
N GLY A 121 31.82 -23.69 7.34
CA GLY A 121 31.69 -23.82 8.78
C GLY A 121 32.83 -23.19 9.60
N ALA A 122 33.63 -22.30 9.01
CA ALA A 122 34.61 -21.53 9.75
C ALA A 122 33.91 -20.52 10.69
N THR A 123 34.55 -20.20 11.81
CA THR A 123 34.10 -19.15 12.73
C THR A 123 34.88 -17.88 12.41
N MET A 124 34.21 -16.80 12.03
CA MET A 124 34.80 -15.50 11.71
C MET A 124 34.12 -14.38 12.51
N ASP A 125 33.57 -14.72 13.68
CA ASP A 125 32.88 -13.76 14.54
C ASP A 125 33.82 -12.64 14.97
N ASP A 126 33.33 -11.41 14.98
CA ASP A 126 34.10 -10.20 15.32
C ASP A 126 35.37 -9.96 14.46
N SER A 127 35.56 -10.70 13.36
CA SER A 127 36.68 -10.53 12.43
C SER A 127 36.54 -9.26 11.59
N SER A 128 37.64 -8.83 10.96
CA SER A 128 37.67 -7.62 10.10
C SER A 128 38.13 -7.91 8.67
N PRO A 129 37.33 -8.57 7.82
CA PRO A 129 37.63 -8.79 6.40
C PRO A 129 37.28 -7.58 5.52
N TYR A 130 37.60 -6.37 5.99
CA TYR A 130 37.37 -5.13 5.26
C TYR A 130 38.08 -5.15 3.90
N GLY A 131 37.36 -4.95 2.81
CA GLY A 131 37.93 -4.93 1.46
C GLY A 131 38.60 -6.24 1.05
N ALA A 132 38.35 -7.35 1.76
CA ALA A 132 38.93 -8.65 1.43
C ALA A 132 38.38 -9.20 0.10
N HIS A 133 39.21 -9.99 -0.58
CA HIS A 133 38.88 -10.65 -1.83
C HIS A 133 38.36 -12.06 -1.53
N LEU A 134 37.03 -12.25 -1.61
CA LEU A 134 36.33 -13.50 -1.32
C LEU A 134 35.61 -14.05 -2.57
N GLU A 135 36.01 -13.59 -3.76
CA GLU A 135 35.37 -13.96 -5.02
C GLU A 135 35.44 -15.49 -5.22
N GLY A 136 34.28 -16.11 -5.45
CA GLY A 136 34.13 -17.55 -5.59
C GLY A 136 34.45 -18.41 -4.34
N ALA A 137 34.67 -17.80 -3.17
CA ALA A 137 34.91 -18.53 -1.93
C ALA A 137 33.65 -19.28 -1.45
N ASP A 138 33.84 -20.38 -0.71
CA ASP A 138 32.74 -21.15 -0.11
C ASP A 138 32.70 -20.94 1.41
N LEU A 139 31.81 -20.06 1.87
CA LEU A 139 31.52 -19.76 3.26
C LEU A 139 30.26 -20.48 3.77
N SER A 140 29.83 -21.57 3.11
CA SER A 140 28.59 -22.25 3.50
C SER A 140 28.63 -22.70 4.96
N GLY A 141 27.63 -22.25 5.74
CA GLY A 141 27.51 -22.52 7.18
C GLY A 141 28.55 -21.86 8.08
N ALA A 142 29.37 -20.93 7.56
CA ALA A 142 30.29 -20.14 8.38
C ALA A 142 29.56 -19.13 9.27
N THR A 143 30.18 -18.70 10.37
CA THR A 143 29.68 -17.59 11.18
C THR A 143 30.54 -16.35 10.97
N LEU A 144 29.90 -15.20 10.84
CA LEU A 144 30.47 -13.88 10.61
C LEU A 144 29.74 -12.87 11.50
N THR A 145 29.34 -13.29 12.71
CA THR A 145 28.54 -12.47 13.61
C THR A 145 29.33 -11.23 14.01
N ARG A 146 28.75 -10.03 13.85
CA ARG A 146 29.44 -8.73 14.07
C ARG A 146 30.74 -8.55 13.27
N ALA A 147 30.97 -9.33 12.21
CA ALA A 147 32.15 -9.16 11.36
C ALA A 147 32.09 -7.82 10.61
N LYS A 148 33.25 -7.22 10.38
CA LYS A 148 33.41 -5.96 9.64
C LYS A 148 33.86 -6.23 8.21
N ALA A 149 32.91 -6.62 7.36
CA ALA A 149 33.09 -7.02 5.97
C ALA A 149 32.70 -5.92 4.96
N TYR A 150 32.78 -4.65 5.36
CA TYR A 150 32.42 -3.55 4.47
C TYR A 150 33.34 -3.50 3.24
N SER A 151 32.78 -3.14 2.09
CA SER A 151 33.49 -3.10 0.78
C SER A 151 34.18 -4.41 0.36
N ALA A 152 33.93 -5.54 1.04
CA ALA A 152 34.48 -6.84 0.66
C ALA A 152 33.88 -7.36 -0.65
N GLN A 153 34.65 -8.19 -1.36
CA GLN A 153 34.29 -8.71 -2.68
C GLN A 153 33.80 -10.16 -2.56
N PHE A 154 32.49 -10.38 -2.60
CA PHE A 154 31.83 -11.69 -2.53
C PHE A 154 31.24 -12.13 -3.89
N ASP A 155 31.70 -11.57 -5.02
CA ASP A 155 31.18 -11.95 -6.34
C ASP A 155 31.33 -13.48 -6.56
N ASP A 156 30.26 -14.14 -7.00
CA ASP A 156 30.14 -15.61 -7.18
C ASP A 156 30.41 -16.45 -5.89
N ALA A 157 30.50 -15.85 -4.70
CA ALA A 157 30.74 -16.57 -3.45
C ALA A 157 29.50 -17.35 -2.97
N LYS A 158 29.72 -18.42 -2.19
CA LYS A 158 28.66 -19.21 -1.55
C LYS A 158 28.58 -18.90 -0.07
N LEU A 159 27.46 -18.34 0.38
CA LEU A 159 27.15 -18.04 1.78
C LEU A 159 25.94 -18.86 2.27
N VAL A 160 25.74 -20.05 1.72
CA VAL A 160 24.56 -20.87 1.99
C VAL A 160 24.49 -21.23 3.47
N GLY A 161 23.47 -20.73 4.17
CA GLY A 161 23.28 -20.96 5.60
C GLY A 161 24.31 -20.27 6.51
N ALA A 162 25.11 -19.33 5.99
CA ALA A 162 26.04 -18.55 6.81
C ALA A 162 25.30 -17.62 7.79
N ASP A 163 25.95 -17.25 8.88
CA ASP A 163 25.42 -16.35 9.90
C ASP A 163 26.14 -15.00 9.87
N LEU A 164 25.46 -13.97 9.37
CA LEU A 164 25.86 -12.57 9.27
C LEU A 164 25.11 -11.70 10.29
N THR A 165 24.60 -12.26 11.39
CA THR A 165 23.88 -11.51 12.41
C THR A 165 24.72 -10.31 12.90
N ASP A 166 24.12 -9.11 12.86
CA ASP A 166 24.77 -7.83 13.23
C ASP A 166 26.08 -7.52 12.45
N ALA A 167 26.35 -8.19 11.32
CA ALA A 167 27.54 -7.95 10.52
C ALA A 167 27.45 -6.61 9.76
N ASP A 168 28.61 -5.98 9.57
CA ASP A 168 28.74 -4.79 8.73
C ASP A 168 29.26 -5.16 7.35
N VAL A 169 28.37 -5.12 6.36
CA VAL A 169 28.57 -5.56 4.97
C VAL A 169 28.27 -4.39 4.02
N TYR A 170 28.41 -3.14 4.49
CA TYR A 170 28.09 -1.96 3.70
C TYR A 170 28.96 -1.89 2.44
N GLY A 171 28.35 -1.51 1.31
CA GLY A 171 29.06 -1.33 0.04
C GLY A 171 29.75 -2.59 -0.51
N ALA A 172 29.48 -3.77 0.06
CA ALA A 172 30.06 -5.02 -0.41
C ALA A 172 29.53 -5.40 -1.80
N ASP A 173 30.36 -6.10 -2.56
CA ASP A 173 29.97 -6.68 -3.84
C ASP A 173 29.49 -8.12 -3.65
N LEU A 174 28.17 -8.34 -3.74
CA LEU A 174 27.52 -9.65 -3.61
C LEU A 174 26.94 -10.12 -4.96
N ARG A 175 27.47 -9.63 -6.08
CA ARG A 175 26.98 -10.00 -7.41
C ARG A 175 27.04 -11.51 -7.61
N ARG A 176 25.92 -12.11 -8.02
CA ARG A 176 25.77 -13.57 -8.26
C ARG A 176 26.10 -14.47 -7.05
N ALA A 177 26.25 -13.90 -5.86
CA ALA A 177 26.50 -14.67 -4.64
C ALA A 177 25.27 -15.54 -4.28
N ASP A 178 25.52 -16.72 -3.70
CA ASP A 178 24.47 -17.59 -3.16
C ASP A 178 24.30 -17.37 -1.66
N LEU A 179 23.30 -16.58 -1.29
CA LEU A 179 22.87 -16.24 0.06
C LEU A 179 21.70 -17.13 0.54
N THR A 180 21.50 -18.29 -0.09
CA THR A 180 20.38 -19.18 0.26
C THR A 180 20.42 -19.57 1.74
N ARG A 181 19.33 -19.33 2.47
CA ARG A 181 19.20 -19.58 3.93
C ARG A 181 20.21 -18.81 4.80
N VAL A 182 20.85 -17.76 4.30
CA VAL A 182 21.71 -16.92 5.14
C VAL A 182 20.89 -16.33 6.29
N LYS A 183 21.48 -16.20 7.47
CA LYS A 183 20.93 -15.44 8.57
C LYS A 183 21.64 -14.10 8.60
N ALA A 184 20.94 -13.00 8.42
CA ALA A 184 21.51 -11.67 8.53
C ALA A 184 20.55 -10.71 9.26
N PRO A 185 19.94 -11.11 10.40
CA PRO A 185 19.12 -10.17 11.15
C PRO A 185 20.00 -9.00 11.61
N LYS A 186 19.49 -7.78 11.46
CA LYS A 186 20.18 -6.52 11.80
C LYS A 186 21.51 -6.26 11.08
N ALA A 187 21.82 -7.06 10.05
CA ALA A 187 23.02 -6.84 9.24
C ALA A 187 22.93 -5.50 8.51
N ARG A 188 24.08 -4.83 8.36
CA ARG A 188 24.20 -3.56 7.62
C ARG A 188 24.63 -3.86 6.19
N LEU A 189 23.70 -3.81 5.25
CA LEU A 189 23.88 -4.10 3.82
C LEU A 189 23.64 -2.84 2.96
N TYR A 190 23.65 -1.65 3.56
CA TYR A 190 23.36 -0.42 2.84
C TYR A 190 24.42 -0.16 1.76
N GLY A 191 23.97 0.27 0.58
CA GLY A 191 24.82 0.46 -0.59
C GLY A 191 25.45 -0.82 -1.17
N ALA A 192 25.10 -2.01 -0.68
CA ALA A 192 25.63 -3.28 -1.21
C ALA A 192 25.06 -3.59 -2.61
N THR A 193 25.83 -4.35 -3.40
CA THR A 193 25.42 -4.76 -4.76
C THR A 193 25.04 -6.23 -4.78
N LEU A 194 23.75 -6.54 -4.91
CA LEU A 194 23.17 -7.89 -4.95
C LEU A 194 22.71 -8.31 -6.36
N ILE A 195 23.26 -7.73 -7.43
CA ILE A 195 22.82 -8.02 -8.80
C ILE A 195 22.92 -9.53 -9.08
N LYS A 196 21.80 -10.14 -9.47
CA LYS A 196 21.65 -11.59 -9.71
C LYS A 196 22.02 -12.50 -8.53
N ALA A 197 22.04 -11.97 -7.30
CA ALA A 197 22.27 -12.77 -6.10
C ALA A 197 21.09 -13.70 -5.80
N VAL A 198 21.36 -14.84 -5.17
CA VAL A 198 20.33 -15.81 -4.74
C VAL A 198 20.09 -15.66 -3.25
N VAL A 199 19.02 -14.99 -2.85
CA VAL A 199 18.72 -14.64 -1.44
C VAL A 199 17.58 -15.49 -0.87
N ARG A 200 17.43 -16.71 -1.38
CA ARG A 200 16.26 -17.54 -1.14
C ARG A 200 16.21 -18.05 0.28
N ARG A 201 15.06 -17.94 0.94
CA ARG A 201 14.87 -18.40 2.32
C ARG A 201 15.84 -17.78 3.35
N ALA A 202 16.45 -16.64 3.01
CA ALA A 202 17.27 -15.86 3.94
C ALA A 202 16.43 -15.28 5.08
N ASP A 203 17.05 -15.04 6.24
CA ASP A 203 16.50 -14.23 7.33
C ASP A 203 17.17 -12.87 7.30
N LEU A 204 16.45 -11.84 6.87
CA LEU A 204 16.90 -10.45 6.76
C LEU A 204 16.12 -9.53 7.71
N ARG A 205 15.58 -10.08 8.81
CA ARG A 205 14.78 -9.28 9.74
C ARG A 205 15.58 -8.12 10.33
N ASP A 206 15.00 -6.94 10.37
CA ASP A 206 15.65 -5.71 10.82
C ASP A 206 16.96 -5.34 10.07
N ALA A 207 17.25 -5.98 8.92
CA ALA A 207 18.45 -5.68 8.14
C ALA A 207 18.38 -4.30 7.48
N GLN A 208 19.50 -3.61 7.37
CA GLN A 208 19.59 -2.30 6.73
C GLN A 208 20.04 -2.46 5.28
N LEU A 209 19.14 -2.30 4.32
CA LEU A 209 19.39 -2.52 2.89
C LEU A 209 19.25 -1.23 2.07
N TYR A 210 19.13 -0.07 2.71
CA TYR A 210 18.91 1.18 2.01
C TYR A 210 20.02 1.49 0.99
N GLU A 211 19.68 2.08 -0.16
CA GLU A 211 20.59 2.35 -1.29
C GLU A 211 21.22 1.12 -1.98
N ALA A 212 20.86 -0.10 -1.60
CA ALA A 212 21.37 -1.30 -2.24
C ALA A 212 20.85 -1.48 -3.69
N VAL A 213 21.65 -2.16 -4.52
CA VAL A 213 21.31 -2.46 -5.92
C VAL A 213 21.03 -3.96 -6.06
N MET A 214 19.84 -4.34 -6.49
CA MET A 214 19.35 -5.71 -6.42
C MET A 214 18.88 -6.29 -7.77
N ASP A 215 19.30 -5.71 -8.89
CA ASP A 215 18.81 -6.09 -10.23
C ASP A 215 18.92 -7.61 -10.47
N GLY A 216 17.76 -8.26 -10.64
CA GLY A 216 17.68 -9.70 -10.91
C GLY A 216 17.99 -10.62 -9.72
N ALA A 217 18.04 -10.10 -8.48
CA ALA A 217 18.18 -10.92 -7.28
C ALA A 217 16.92 -11.76 -6.98
N ASP A 218 17.10 -12.97 -6.44
CA ASP A 218 16.02 -13.91 -6.11
C ASP A 218 15.74 -13.99 -4.61
N PHE A 219 14.69 -13.31 -4.15
CA PHE A 219 14.29 -13.26 -2.73
C PHE A 219 13.24 -14.30 -2.32
N ARG A 220 12.98 -15.34 -3.14
CA ARG A 220 11.90 -16.30 -2.84
C ARG A 220 12.10 -16.97 -1.47
N GLY A 221 11.12 -16.76 -0.60
CA GLY A 221 11.07 -17.26 0.77
C GLY A 221 11.94 -16.48 1.77
N ALA A 222 12.62 -15.40 1.37
CA ALA A 222 13.37 -14.56 2.30
C ALA A 222 12.43 -13.86 3.29
N ASP A 223 12.85 -13.66 4.54
CA ASP A 223 12.12 -12.92 5.56
C ASP A 223 12.70 -11.50 5.71
N LEU A 224 11.89 -10.48 5.42
CA LEU A 224 12.24 -9.06 5.42
C LEU A 224 11.56 -8.29 6.57
N GLY A 225 11.03 -8.97 7.58
CA GLY A 225 10.34 -8.34 8.71
C GLY A 225 11.23 -7.29 9.41
N GLY A 226 10.84 -6.02 9.38
CA GLY A 226 11.59 -4.91 9.97
C GLY A 226 12.76 -4.38 9.13
N ALA A 227 13.04 -4.96 7.95
CA ALA A 227 14.16 -4.53 7.12
C ALA A 227 13.96 -3.11 6.56
N ASP A 228 15.03 -2.31 6.45
CA ASP A 228 15.00 -0.96 5.86
C ASP A 228 15.38 -1.03 4.38
N LEU A 229 14.43 -0.74 3.48
CA LEU A 229 14.58 -0.82 2.02
C LEU A 229 14.56 0.54 1.32
N ARG A 230 14.79 1.66 2.03
CA ARG A 230 14.76 3.00 1.42
C ARG A 230 15.76 3.13 0.27
N ASN A 231 15.38 3.76 -0.84
CA ASN A 231 16.26 4.01 -1.99
C ASN A 231 16.90 2.76 -2.64
N VAL A 232 16.32 1.57 -2.45
CA VAL A 232 16.78 0.36 -3.15
C VAL A 232 16.43 0.42 -4.64
N ARG A 233 17.34 -0.06 -5.50
CA ARG A 233 17.12 -0.20 -6.95
C ARG A 233 17.01 -1.67 -7.36
N GLY A 234 16.10 -1.99 -8.29
CA GLY A 234 16.08 -3.31 -8.93
C GLY A 234 15.50 -4.47 -8.10
N ALA A 235 14.77 -4.19 -7.02
CA ALA A 235 14.27 -5.24 -6.13
C ALA A 235 13.03 -5.95 -6.71
N HIS A 236 13.14 -7.26 -6.93
CA HIS A 236 12.01 -8.15 -7.25
C HIS A 236 11.77 -9.09 -6.06
N LEU A 237 10.84 -8.72 -5.17
CA LEU A 237 10.63 -9.41 -3.89
C LEU A 237 9.54 -10.50 -3.93
N ALA A 238 9.13 -10.93 -5.13
CA ALA A 238 8.06 -11.91 -5.28
C ALA A 238 8.37 -13.20 -4.50
N GLY A 239 7.46 -13.56 -3.59
CA GLY A 239 7.56 -14.74 -2.74
C GLY A 239 8.44 -14.59 -1.50
N SER A 240 8.93 -13.39 -1.14
CA SER A 240 9.45 -13.11 0.20
C SER A 240 8.31 -13.08 1.24
N ARG A 241 8.67 -12.98 2.52
CA ARG A 241 7.80 -12.93 3.71
C ARG A 241 8.28 -11.83 4.65
N GLY A 242 7.46 -11.42 5.61
CA GLY A 242 7.78 -10.35 6.57
C GLY A 242 7.57 -8.93 6.00
N VAL A 243 7.28 -7.96 6.88
CA VAL A 243 6.98 -6.56 6.53
C VAL A 243 8.20 -5.67 6.80
N PRO A 244 8.81 -5.04 5.79
CA PRO A 244 9.90 -4.06 5.97
C PRO A 244 9.52 -2.88 6.88
N LYS A 245 10.48 -2.34 7.63
CA LYS A 245 10.31 -1.11 8.44
C LYS A 245 10.58 0.12 7.58
N ASP A 246 9.87 1.22 7.86
CA ASP A 246 9.98 2.51 7.16
C ASP A 246 9.57 2.42 5.68
N LEU A 247 8.28 2.11 5.48
CA LEU A 247 7.58 2.24 4.21
C LEU A 247 7.52 3.74 3.82
N PRO A 248 8.14 4.20 2.72
CA PRO A 248 8.19 5.61 2.34
C PRO A 248 6.80 6.27 2.13
N ALA A 249 6.37 7.17 3.02
CA ALA A 249 5.15 7.97 2.80
C ALA A 249 5.26 8.80 1.49
N PRO A 250 4.20 8.86 0.64
CA PRO A 250 4.25 9.63 -0.59
C PRO A 250 4.46 11.12 -0.33
N GLY A 251 5.25 11.76 -1.18
CA GLY A 251 5.36 13.23 -1.22
C GLY A 251 4.06 13.91 -1.66
N PRO A 252 3.95 15.24 -1.47
CA PRO A 252 2.69 16.00 -1.65
C PRO A 252 2.16 16.10 -3.09
N ALA A 253 2.89 15.59 -4.09
CA ALA A 253 2.46 15.53 -5.48
C ALA A 253 2.55 14.08 -5.95
N CYS A 254 1.43 13.51 -6.36
CA CYS A 254 1.40 12.19 -6.99
C CYS A 254 2.01 12.30 -8.40
N GLU A 255 3.34 12.36 -8.48
CA GLU A 255 4.06 12.23 -9.72
C GLU A 255 4.03 10.76 -10.19
N ALA A 256 3.76 10.55 -11.48
CA ALA A 256 3.72 9.23 -12.07
C ALA A 256 5.13 8.60 -12.00
N GLY A 257 5.29 7.58 -11.16
CA GLY A 257 6.57 6.91 -10.92
C GLY A 257 7.26 7.25 -9.59
N GLU A 258 6.66 8.11 -8.75
CA GLU A 258 7.15 8.41 -7.39
C GLU A 258 6.37 7.67 -6.28
N GLY A 259 5.34 6.92 -6.64
CA GLY A 259 4.59 6.05 -5.74
C GLY A 259 5.34 4.76 -5.42
N GLN A 260 5.20 4.27 -4.19
CA GLN A 260 5.80 3.01 -3.73
C GLN A 260 5.33 1.83 -4.59
N HIS A 261 6.24 0.97 -5.06
CA HIS A 261 5.90 -0.21 -5.84
C HIS A 261 5.80 -1.48 -4.97
N TYR A 262 4.58 -1.79 -4.51
CA TYR A 262 4.15 -3.06 -3.92
C TYR A 262 3.70 -4.09 -4.96
N ALA A 263 4.02 -3.86 -6.22
CA ALA A 263 3.53 -4.66 -7.32
C ALA A 263 3.89 -6.15 -7.14
N GLY A 264 2.90 -7.03 -7.18
CA GLY A 264 3.04 -8.48 -7.05
C GLY A 264 3.27 -8.99 -5.62
N TRP A 265 3.19 -8.15 -4.59
CA TRP A 265 3.41 -8.57 -3.21
C TRP A 265 2.22 -9.38 -2.68
N ASP A 266 2.50 -10.42 -1.87
CA ASP A 266 1.45 -11.11 -1.12
C ASP A 266 1.33 -10.46 0.27
N LEU A 267 0.31 -9.62 0.45
CA LEU A 267 0.09 -8.83 1.66
C LEU A 267 -0.94 -9.47 2.61
N THR A 268 -1.42 -10.68 2.30
CA THR A 268 -2.50 -11.34 3.06
C THR A 268 -2.15 -11.63 4.53
N THR A 269 -0.85 -11.64 4.87
CA THR A 269 -0.36 -11.86 6.24
C THR A 269 -0.03 -10.56 6.98
N VAL A 270 -0.23 -9.40 6.35
CA VAL A 270 0.07 -8.10 6.95
C VAL A 270 -1.10 -7.67 7.83
N THR A 271 -0.81 -7.38 9.11
CA THR A 271 -1.83 -7.01 10.11
C THR A 271 -1.82 -5.53 10.49
N ASP A 272 -0.77 -4.80 10.11
CA ASP A 272 -0.55 -3.39 10.46
C ASP A 272 -0.16 -2.62 9.20
N PHE A 273 -1.17 -2.06 8.53
CA PHE A 273 -0.99 -1.27 7.31
C PHE A 273 -0.80 0.21 7.68
N PRO A 274 0.04 0.95 6.94
CA PRO A 274 0.05 2.41 7.04
C PRO A 274 -1.36 2.99 6.85
N ASP A 275 -1.71 4.02 7.62
CA ASP A 275 -3.03 4.68 7.51
C ASP A 275 -3.27 5.30 6.11
N ASP A 276 -2.20 5.60 5.36
CA ASP A 276 -2.27 6.21 4.05
C ASP A 276 -1.28 5.57 3.06
N LEU A 277 -1.84 4.89 2.05
CA LEU A 277 -1.18 4.32 0.88
C LEU A 277 -1.68 5.00 -0.42
N SER A 278 -2.15 6.24 -0.34
CA SER A 278 -2.56 7.00 -1.52
C SER A 278 -1.41 7.09 -2.53
N CYS A 279 -1.73 6.95 -3.82
CA CYS A 279 -0.76 6.98 -4.92
C CYS A 279 0.28 5.83 -4.92
N ALA A 280 0.17 4.84 -4.04
CA ALA A 280 0.99 3.64 -4.08
C ALA A 280 0.65 2.77 -5.30
N ASP A 281 1.65 2.07 -5.85
CA ASP A 281 1.49 1.06 -6.88
C ASP A 281 1.46 -0.34 -6.26
N LEU A 282 0.27 -0.92 -6.19
CA LEU A 282 0.00 -2.27 -5.73
C LEU A 282 -0.30 -3.23 -6.89
N THR A 283 0.10 -2.93 -8.12
CA THR A 283 -0.24 -3.73 -9.31
C THR A 283 0.03 -5.23 -9.10
N GLY A 284 -0.99 -6.08 -9.18
CA GLY A 284 -0.87 -7.54 -9.01
C GLY A 284 -0.64 -8.01 -7.58
N ALA A 285 -0.72 -7.14 -6.57
CA ALA A 285 -0.61 -7.53 -5.18
C ALA A 285 -1.79 -8.40 -4.74
N LYS A 286 -1.56 -9.27 -3.73
CA LYS A 286 -2.61 -10.05 -3.08
C LYS A 286 -3.00 -9.43 -1.75
N LEU A 287 -4.27 -9.10 -1.65
CA LEU A 287 -4.95 -8.41 -0.56
C LEU A 287 -6.14 -9.21 -0.03
N ASP A 288 -6.31 -10.46 -0.47
CA ASP A 288 -7.51 -11.27 -0.23
C ASP A 288 -7.87 -11.33 1.27
N GLY A 289 -9.14 -11.04 1.57
CA GLY A 289 -9.70 -11.12 2.93
C GLY A 289 -9.19 -10.07 3.92
N LEU A 290 -8.33 -9.14 3.50
CA LEU A 290 -7.81 -8.10 4.39
C LEU A 290 -8.89 -7.07 4.75
N ASN A 291 -8.76 -6.49 5.95
CA ASN A 291 -9.51 -5.30 6.33
C ASN A 291 -8.66 -4.04 6.11
N LEU A 292 -8.82 -3.40 4.95
CA LEU A 292 -8.18 -2.13 4.61
C LEU A 292 -9.14 -0.94 4.79
N GLY A 293 -10.17 -1.10 5.65
CA GLY A 293 -11.18 -0.07 5.87
C GLY A 293 -10.65 1.21 6.54
N SER A 294 -9.53 1.14 7.26
CA SER A 294 -8.85 2.31 7.84
C SER A 294 -7.81 2.93 6.91
N VAL A 295 -7.44 2.24 5.82
CA VAL A 295 -6.32 2.60 4.95
C VAL A 295 -6.81 3.47 3.80
N LYS A 296 -6.16 4.62 3.58
CA LYS A 296 -6.42 5.46 2.41
C LYS A 296 -5.66 4.94 1.20
N LEU A 297 -6.34 4.74 0.08
CA LEU A 297 -5.78 4.25 -1.19
C LEU A 297 -6.18 5.20 -2.34
N ASN A 298 -6.30 6.50 -2.07
CA ASN A 298 -6.73 7.45 -3.08
C ASN A 298 -5.67 7.54 -4.18
N ARG A 299 -6.09 7.45 -5.44
CA ARG A 299 -5.23 7.46 -6.63
C ARG A 299 -4.15 6.36 -6.63
N ALA A 300 -4.29 5.32 -5.81
CA ALA A 300 -3.42 4.16 -5.85
C ALA A 300 -3.58 3.40 -7.17
N ILE A 301 -2.52 2.74 -7.64
CA ILE A 301 -2.54 1.83 -8.79
C ILE A 301 -2.76 0.43 -8.24
N LEU A 302 -3.97 -0.10 -8.37
CA LEU A 302 -4.42 -1.43 -7.91
C LEU A 302 -4.77 -2.30 -9.13
N ARG A 303 -4.03 -2.19 -10.22
CA ARG A 303 -4.27 -2.97 -11.44
C ARG A 303 -4.05 -4.45 -11.16
N ASP A 304 -4.94 -5.30 -11.66
CA ASP A 304 -4.81 -6.77 -11.59
C ASP A 304 -4.59 -7.34 -10.16
N VAL A 305 -4.97 -6.60 -9.10
CA VAL A 305 -4.82 -7.08 -7.72
C VAL A 305 -5.73 -8.27 -7.44
N SER A 306 -5.30 -9.19 -6.58
CA SER A 306 -6.19 -10.16 -5.94
C SER A 306 -6.71 -9.55 -4.65
N ALA A 307 -7.99 -9.19 -4.59
CA ALA A 307 -8.58 -8.51 -3.44
C ALA A 307 -9.99 -9.06 -3.15
N ALA A 308 -10.13 -10.39 -3.26
CA ALA A 308 -11.39 -11.06 -3.01
C ALA A 308 -11.74 -10.99 -1.52
N GLY A 309 -12.97 -10.59 -1.20
CA GLY A 309 -13.40 -10.43 0.20
C GLY A 309 -12.72 -9.30 0.98
N THR A 310 -11.87 -8.50 0.35
CA THR A 310 -11.15 -7.39 1.00
C THR A 310 -12.12 -6.25 1.32
N THR A 311 -11.92 -5.60 2.48
CA THR A 311 -12.69 -4.41 2.86
C THR A 311 -11.93 -3.15 2.47
N PHE A 312 -12.56 -2.25 1.72
CA PHE A 312 -11.99 -0.94 1.37
C PHE A 312 -12.98 0.19 1.70
N ARG A 313 -12.45 1.40 2.00
CA ARG A 313 -13.25 2.60 2.27
C ARG A 313 -12.84 3.83 1.46
N SER A 314 -11.58 3.97 1.08
CA SER A 314 -11.05 5.19 0.44
C SER A 314 -10.24 4.84 -0.81
N LEU A 315 -10.86 4.97 -1.99
CA LEU A 315 -10.32 4.58 -3.30
C LEU A 315 -10.51 5.69 -4.35
N LYS A 316 -10.62 6.96 -3.92
CA LYS A 316 -10.92 8.07 -4.83
C LYS A 316 -9.85 8.20 -5.91
N GLY A 317 -10.26 8.10 -7.18
CA GLY A 317 -9.36 8.18 -8.33
C GLY A 317 -8.38 7.01 -8.49
N ALA A 318 -8.55 5.91 -7.74
CA ALA A 318 -7.69 4.75 -7.85
C ALA A 318 -7.85 4.03 -9.19
N ASP A 319 -6.78 3.39 -9.67
CA ASP A 319 -6.80 2.56 -10.88
C ASP A 319 -6.87 1.08 -10.50
N LEU A 320 -8.07 0.52 -10.55
CA LEU A 320 -8.41 -0.87 -10.27
C LEU A 320 -8.65 -1.67 -11.56
N THR A 321 -8.05 -1.27 -12.69
CA THR A 321 -8.24 -1.97 -13.97
C THR A 321 -7.88 -3.45 -13.83
N GLY A 322 -8.80 -4.34 -14.19
CA GLY A 322 -8.59 -5.80 -14.13
C GLY A 322 -8.53 -6.41 -12.72
N ALA A 323 -8.77 -5.63 -11.67
CA ALA A 323 -8.72 -6.12 -10.28
C ALA A 323 -9.74 -7.25 -10.02
N HIS A 324 -9.33 -8.24 -9.23
CA HIS A 324 -10.18 -9.33 -8.74
C HIS A 324 -10.78 -8.97 -7.37
N LEU A 325 -11.97 -8.38 -7.38
CA LEU A 325 -12.69 -7.83 -6.22
C LEU A 325 -13.94 -8.65 -5.88
N ARG A 326 -13.97 -9.94 -6.27
CA ARG A 326 -15.12 -10.81 -6.01
C ARG A 326 -15.46 -10.83 -4.52
N ARG A 327 -16.72 -10.57 -4.17
CA ARG A 327 -17.20 -10.48 -2.79
C ARG A 327 -16.48 -9.44 -1.90
N ALA A 328 -15.79 -8.47 -2.49
CA ALA A 328 -15.16 -7.39 -1.73
C ALA A 328 -16.22 -6.55 -0.98
N VAL A 329 -15.83 -6.00 0.17
CA VAL A 329 -16.70 -5.17 1.01
C VAL A 329 -16.33 -3.70 0.80
N LEU A 330 -17.18 -3.01 0.04
CA LEU A 330 -17.03 -1.61 -0.40
C LEU A 330 -18.16 -0.71 0.12
N ARG A 331 -18.89 -1.16 1.17
CA ARG A 331 -20.03 -0.41 1.72
C ARG A 331 -19.59 0.97 2.21
N SER A 332 -20.26 2.01 1.71
CA SER A 332 -19.93 3.41 1.99
C SER A 332 -18.49 3.81 1.60
N ALA A 333 -17.87 3.11 0.65
CA ALA A 333 -16.57 3.51 0.13
C ALA A 333 -16.67 4.76 -0.77
N ASP A 334 -15.60 5.56 -0.82
CA ASP A 334 -15.41 6.60 -1.83
C ASP A 334 -14.60 6.05 -3.01
N LEU A 335 -15.26 5.84 -4.14
CA LEU A 335 -14.72 5.39 -5.43
C LEU A 335 -14.86 6.50 -6.48
N THR A 336 -15.02 7.77 -6.08
CA THR A 336 -15.21 8.88 -7.01
C THR A 336 -14.07 8.93 -8.03
N GLY A 337 -14.41 8.88 -9.32
CA GLY A 337 -13.46 8.91 -10.43
C GLY A 337 -12.50 7.71 -10.51
N ALA A 338 -12.75 6.62 -9.77
CA ALA A 338 -11.93 5.42 -9.85
C ALA A 338 -12.11 4.70 -11.20
N ASN A 339 -11.06 4.05 -11.69
CA ASN A 339 -11.10 3.22 -12.89
C ASN A 339 -11.16 1.74 -12.51
N LEU A 340 -12.32 1.11 -12.66
CA LEU A 340 -12.58 -0.31 -12.42
C LEU A 340 -12.81 -1.08 -13.73
N SER A 341 -12.26 -0.59 -14.85
CA SER A 341 -12.44 -1.22 -16.15
C SER A 341 -12.02 -2.69 -16.12
N ARG A 342 -12.89 -3.59 -16.60
CA ARG A 342 -12.67 -5.05 -16.62
C ARG A 342 -12.42 -5.70 -15.24
N ALA A 343 -12.69 -5.00 -14.13
CA ALA A 343 -12.59 -5.59 -12.81
C ALA A 343 -13.68 -6.65 -12.58
N ASP A 344 -13.38 -7.67 -11.78
CA ASP A 344 -14.36 -8.65 -11.29
C ASP A 344 -14.89 -8.19 -9.93
N LEU A 345 -16.10 -7.64 -9.91
CA LEU A 345 -16.86 -7.21 -8.75
C LEU A 345 -18.07 -8.14 -8.50
N SER A 346 -18.04 -9.37 -9.00
CA SER A 346 -19.15 -10.31 -8.82
C SER A 346 -19.43 -10.54 -7.34
N GLU A 347 -20.72 -10.50 -6.98
CA GLU A 347 -21.18 -10.66 -5.58
C GLU A 347 -20.57 -9.66 -4.57
N ALA A 348 -19.99 -8.53 -5.02
CA ALA A 348 -19.39 -7.53 -4.13
C ALA A 348 -20.46 -6.68 -3.39
N GLU A 349 -20.12 -6.22 -2.18
CA GLU A 349 -20.98 -5.39 -1.33
C GLU A 349 -20.63 -3.91 -1.49
N ILE A 350 -21.28 -3.19 -2.42
CA ILE A 350 -20.95 -1.83 -2.84
C ILE A 350 -22.00 -0.80 -2.34
N GLY A 351 -23.01 -1.24 -1.58
CA GLY A 351 -24.13 -0.40 -1.14
C GLY A 351 -23.72 0.90 -0.43
N SER A 352 -24.50 1.96 -0.65
CA SER A 352 -24.29 3.30 -0.09
C SER A 352 -22.93 3.94 -0.38
N SER A 353 -22.18 3.45 -1.37
CA SER A 353 -20.91 4.02 -1.82
C SER A 353 -21.07 5.15 -2.84
N THR A 354 -20.00 5.92 -3.06
CA THR A 354 -19.92 6.97 -4.08
C THR A 354 -19.03 6.51 -5.23
N LEU A 355 -19.62 6.35 -6.41
CA LEU A 355 -19.03 5.95 -7.68
C LEU A 355 -19.11 7.08 -8.73
N THR A 356 -19.36 8.32 -8.31
CA THR A 356 -19.53 9.46 -9.24
C THR A 356 -18.34 9.57 -10.21
N GLY A 357 -18.63 9.57 -11.51
CA GLY A 357 -17.62 9.63 -12.57
C GLY A 357 -16.66 8.44 -12.65
N ALA A 358 -16.93 7.33 -11.95
CA ALA A 358 -16.11 6.12 -12.03
C ALA A 358 -16.29 5.42 -13.38
N THR A 359 -15.22 4.76 -13.86
CA THR A 359 -15.26 3.95 -15.09
C THR A 359 -15.36 2.47 -14.73
N LEU A 360 -16.43 1.79 -15.12
CA LEU A 360 -16.67 0.36 -14.92
C LEU A 360 -16.83 -0.38 -16.26
N ALA A 361 -16.21 0.13 -17.32
CA ALA A 361 -16.35 -0.42 -18.66
C ALA A 361 -15.89 -1.89 -18.70
N GLY A 362 -16.78 -2.78 -19.14
CA GLY A 362 -16.53 -4.22 -19.20
C GLY A 362 -16.35 -4.92 -17.85
N ALA A 363 -16.66 -4.26 -16.73
CA ALA A 363 -16.57 -4.89 -15.41
C ALA A 363 -17.64 -5.98 -15.23
N ASP A 364 -17.34 -6.98 -14.40
CA ASP A 364 -18.30 -8.00 -13.97
C ASP A 364 -18.92 -7.62 -12.63
N LEU A 365 -20.21 -7.30 -12.62
CA LEU A 365 -21.00 -6.88 -11.46
C LEU A 365 -22.15 -7.85 -11.20
N ARG A 366 -22.08 -9.08 -11.70
CA ARG A 366 -23.16 -10.07 -11.54
C ARG A 366 -23.45 -10.31 -10.07
N GLY A 367 -24.71 -10.13 -9.69
CA GLY A 367 -25.17 -10.27 -8.30
C GLY A 367 -24.58 -9.28 -7.30
N ALA A 368 -23.92 -8.20 -7.74
CA ALA A 368 -23.38 -7.20 -6.84
C ALA A 368 -24.51 -6.47 -6.07
N GLU A 369 -24.27 -6.19 -4.80
CA GLU A 369 -25.18 -5.42 -3.95
C GLU A 369 -24.83 -3.93 -4.01
N MET A 370 -25.63 -3.15 -4.72
CA MET A 370 -25.39 -1.74 -5.01
C MET A 370 -26.57 -0.85 -4.56
N THR A 371 -27.32 -1.27 -3.54
CA THR A 371 -28.46 -0.50 -3.02
C THR A 371 -28.01 0.89 -2.57
N SER A 372 -28.77 1.92 -2.94
CA SER A 372 -28.52 3.33 -2.56
C SER A 372 -27.14 3.89 -2.93
N VAL A 373 -26.48 3.36 -3.95
CA VAL A 373 -25.22 3.94 -4.47
C VAL A 373 -25.44 5.31 -5.09
N THR A 374 -24.41 6.16 -5.06
CA THR A 374 -24.36 7.39 -5.88
C THR A 374 -23.37 7.18 -7.01
N ALA A 375 -23.87 6.96 -8.22
CA ALA A 375 -23.11 6.63 -9.42
C ALA A 375 -23.47 7.59 -10.58
N ASP A 376 -23.64 8.87 -10.26
CA ASP A 376 -23.83 9.92 -11.27
C ASP A 376 -22.65 9.93 -12.25
N GLN A 377 -22.91 10.01 -13.55
CA GLN A 377 -21.91 10.04 -14.62
C GLN A 377 -20.97 8.83 -14.66
N ALA A 378 -21.31 7.72 -13.99
CA ALA A 378 -20.52 6.50 -14.06
C ALA A 378 -20.67 5.81 -15.42
N ASP A 379 -19.59 5.23 -15.92
CA ASP A 379 -19.56 4.49 -17.19
C ASP A 379 -19.62 2.97 -16.96
N PHE A 380 -20.80 2.39 -17.19
CA PHE A 380 -21.06 0.95 -17.17
C PHE A 380 -21.05 0.33 -18.59
N THR A 381 -20.40 0.96 -19.58
CA THR A 381 -20.35 0.45 -20.96
C THR A 381 -19.89 -1.00 -20.99
N ALA A 382 -20.68 -1.89 -21.59
CA ALA A 382 -20.42 -3.32 -21.71
C ALA A 382 -20.21 -4.06 -20.36
N ALA A 383 -20.60 -3.47 -19.23
CA ALA A 383 -20.57 -4.14 -17.94
C ALA A 383 -21.60 -5.28 -17.87
N ARG A 384 -21.26 -6.34 -17.13
CA ARG A 384 -22.15 -7.48 -16.88
C ARG A 384 -22.84 -7.29 -15.54
N MET A 385 -24.11 -6.94 -15.51
CA MET A 385 -24.84 -6.55 -14.30
C MET A 385 -26.05 -7.44 -14.03
N ASP A 386 -26.02 -8.69 -14.51
CA ASP A 386 -27.12 -9.63 -14.31
C ASP A 386 -27.37 -9.84 -12.81
N ARG A 387 -28.63 -9.71 -12.37
CA ARG A 387 -29.08 -9.80 -10.97
C ARG A 387 -28.46 -8.78 -10.00
N ALA A 388 -27.81 -7.73 -10.50
CA ALA A 388 -27.30 -6.66 -9.65
C ALA A 388 -28.46 -5.91 -8.97
N GLN A 389 -28.26 -5.52 -7.71
CA GLN A 389 -29.26 -4.83 -6.89
C GLN A 389 -28.93 -3.33 -6.80
N LEU A 390 -29.56 -2.49 -7.62
CA LEU A 390 -29.34 -1.05 -7.71
C LEU A 390 -30.53 -0.23 -7.20
N ASN A 391 -31.44 -0.85 -6.44
CA ASN A 391 -32.62 -0.19 -5.91
C ASN A 391 -32.26 1.06 -5.08
N SER A 392 -33.04 2.13 -5.24
CA SER A 392 -32.82 3.45 -4.63
C SER A 392 -31.47 4.11 -4.96
N GLY A 393 -30.74 3.62 -5.96
CA GLY A 393 -29.48 4.21 -6.41
C GLY A 393 -29.70 5.50 -7.19
N ARG A 394 -28.73 6.42 -7.10
CA ARG A 394 -28.68 7.63 -7.93
C ARG A 394 -27.73 7.41 -9.10
N LEU A 395 -28.24 7.45 -10.32
CA LEU A 395 -27.56 7.04 -11.55
C LEU A 395 -27.75 8.08 -12.66
N ARG A 396 -27.73 9.37 -12.33
CA ARG A 396 -28.01 10.43 -13.31
C ARG A 396 -26.86 10.53 -14.30
N ASP A 397 -27.19 10.67 -15.58
CA ASP A 397 -26.22 10.72 -16.67
C ASP A 397 -25.28 9.49 -16.73
N ALA A 398 -25.67 8.36 -16.14
CA ALA A 398 -24.89 7.12 -16.19
C ALA A 398 -24.99 6.44 -17.56
N VAL A 399 -23.92 5.76 -17.98
CA VAL A 399 -23.84 5.14 -19.32
C VAL A 399 -23.90 3.62 -19.21
N PHE A 400 -24.97 3.00 -19.71
CA PHE A 400 -25.17 1.54 -19.73
C PHE A 400 -25.03 0.94 -21.14
N ARG A 401 -24.33 1.62 -22.04
CA ARG A 401 -24.24 1.22 -23.45
C ARG A 401 -23.69 -0.21 -23.59
N ARG A 402 -24.40 -1.11 -24.28
CA ARG A 402 -24.05 -2.54 -24.43
C ARG A 402 -23.92 -3.33 -23.12
N ALA A 403 -24.39 -2.81 -21.99
CA ALA A 403 -24.38 -3.54 -20.72
C ALA A 403 -25.45 -4.64 -20.70
N THR A 404 -25.24 -5.68 -19.89
CA THR A 404 -26.28 -6.70 -19.62
C THR A 404 -26.88 -6.47 -18.24
N LEU A 405 -28.20 -6.42 -18.14
CA LEU A 405 -28.94 -6.15 -16.91
C LEU A 405 -30.04 -7.21 -16.68
N THR A 406 -29.77 -8.47 -17.03
CA THR A 406 -30.75 -9.55 -16.89
C THR A 406 -31.16 -9.73 -15.44
N ASP A 407 -32.44 -9.62 -15.12
CA ASP A 407 -33.02 -9.72 -13.77
C ASP A 407 -32.43 -8.71 -12.76
N ALA A 408 -31.86 -7.59 -13.23
CA ALA A 408 -31.36 -6.54 -12.36
C ALA A 408 -32.51 -5.73 -11.71
N ASN A 409 -32.27 -5.22 -10.50
CA ASN A 409 -33.24 -4.44 -9.75
C ASN A 409 -32.87 -2.95 -9.74
N LEU A 410 -33.69 -2.12 -10.37
CA LEU A 410 -33.56 -0.66 -10.45
C LEU A 410 -34.76 0.06 -9.80
N GLN A 411 -35.50 -0.60 -8.91
CA GLN A 411 -36.66 0.01 -8.26
C GLN A 411 -36.28 1.29 -7.51
N SER A 412 -37.03 2.37 -7.72
CA SER A 412 -36.79 3.69 -7.12
C SER A 412 -35.42 4.32 -7.47
N ALA A 413 -34.72 3.84 -8.51
CA ALA A 413 -33.46 4.44 -8.92
C ALA A 413 -33.68 5.77 -9.69
N GLU A 414 -32.81 6.77 -9.44
CA GLU A 414 -32.81 8.03 -10.17
C GLU A 414 -32.01 7.89 -11.48
N LEU A 415 -32.70 7.75 -12.61
CA LEU A 415 -32.09 7.45 -13.93
C LEU A 415 -32.10 8.63 -14.91
N ARG A 416 -32.33 9.85 -14.44
CA ARG A 416 -32.42 11.03 -15.31
C ARG A 416 -31.15 11.18 -16.15
N GLY A 417 -31.28 11.19 -17.48
CA GLY A 417 -30.16 11.33 -18.42
C GLY A 417 -29.32 10.06 -18.63
N ALA A 418 -29.67 8.95 -17.97
CA ALA A 418 -28.97 7.68 -18.17
C ALA A 418 -29.25 7.11 -19.57
N THR A 419 -28.24 6.47 -20.17
CA THR A 419 -28.30 5.95 -21.54
C THR A 419 -28.20 4.44 -21.57
N PHE A 420 -29.09 3.77 -22.31
CA PHE A 420 -29.17 2.30 -22.41
C PHE A 420 -28.99 1.76 -23.83
N GLN A 421 -28.31 2.51 -24.69
CA GLN A 421 -28.10 2.15 -26.10
C GLN A 421 -27.49 0.73 -26.22
N ASP A 422 -28.12 -0.14 -27.00
CA ASP A 422 -27.71 -1.54 -27.24
C ASP A 422 -27.60 -2.40 -25.96
N ALA A 423 -28.16 -1.95 -24.83
CA ALA A 423 -28.16 -2.73 -23.60
C ALA A 423 -29.14 -3.91 -23.70
N GLU A 424 -28.82 -5.01 -23.02
CA GLU A 424 -29.70 -6.16 -22.83
C GLU A 424 -30.44 -6.01 -21.49
N VAL A 425 -31.75 -5.75 -21.56
CA VAL A 425 -32.60 -5.47 -20.40
C VAL A 425 -33.75 -6.48 -20.31
N THR A 426 -33.42 -7.71 -19.93
CA THR A 426 -34.39 -8.80 -19.76
C THR A 426 -34.77 -8.93 -18.28
N GLY A 427 -36.06 -9.00 -17.92
CA GLY A 427 -36.48 -9.22 -16.52
C GLY A 427 -36.20 -8.05 -15.55
N LEU A 428 -35.87 -6.87 -16.09
CA LEU A 428 -35.54 -5.69 -15.31
C LEU A 428 -36.72 -5.23 -14.42
N GLN A 429 -36.45 -5.03 -13.13
CA GLN A 429 -37.42 -4.48 -12.18
C GLN A 429 -37.20 -2.97 -12.04
N ALA A 430 -38.02 -2.15 -12.71
CA ALA A 430 -37.94 -0.70 -12.62
C ALA A 430 -39.34 -0.08 -12.49
N ASP A 431 -39.55 0.68 -11.41
CA ASP A 431 -40.76 1.48 -11.21
C ASP A 431 -40.39 2.96 -11.46
N TYR A 432 -41.15 3.68 -12.30
CA TYR A 432 -40.96 5.10 -12.62
C TYR A 432 -39.74 5.46 -13.51
N ALA A 433 -39.46 4.67 -14.55
CA ALA A 433 -38.46 5.02 -15.57
C ALA A 433 -38.94 6.10 -16.58
N GLU A 434 -39.69 7.12 -16.12
CA GLU A 434 -40.28 8.13 -17.03
C GLU A 434 -39.24 9.05 -17.70
N ASP A 435 -38.03 9.17 -17.13
CA ASP A 435 -36.96 10.08 -17.59
C ASP A 435 -35.68 9.37 -18.11
N ALA A 436 -35.72 8.05 -18.30
CA ALA A 436 -34.58 7.27 -18.82
C ALA A 436 -34.67 7.08 -20.34
N ASP A 437 -33.58 7.31 -21.07
CA ASP A 437 -33.54 7.04 -22.51
C ASP A 437 -33.26 5.56 -22.77
N LEU A 438 -34.33 4.80 -22.98
CA LEU A 438 -34.30 3.39 -23.36
C LEU A 438 -34.27 3.17 -24.88
N SER A 439 -34.16 4.23 -25.68
CA SER A 439 -34.14 4.12 -27.14
C SER A 439 -32.92 3.32 -27.61
N GLY A 440 -33.15 2.25 -28.38
CA GLY A 440 -32.10 1.36 -28.88
C GLY A 440 -31.72 0.18 -27.98
N SER A 441 -32.44 -0.08 -26.89
CA SER A 441 -32.25 -1.33 -26.11
C SER A 441 -32.88 -2.55 -26.80
N THR A 442 -32.25 -3.72 -26.67
CA THR A 442 -32.75 -4.98 -27.27
C THR A 442 -33.82 -5.61 -26.40
N SER A 443 -35.00 -4.99 -26.33
CA SER A 443 -36.10 -5.55 -25.53
C SER A 443 -36.72 -6.77 -26.21
N ARG A 444 -36.46 -7.98 -25.68
CA ARG A 444 -37.49 -9.04 -25.65
C ARG A 444 -38.27 -8.85 -24.36
N LEU A 445 -39.31 -8.02 -24.43
CA LEU A 445 -40.28 -7.89 -23.35
C LEU A 445 -40.80 -9.29 -22.99
N GLY A 446 -40.50 -9.75 -21.78
CA GLY A 446 -41.22 -10.87 -21.17
C GLY A 446 -42.71 -10.53 -21.16
N ALA A 447 -43.53 -11.46 -21.63
CA ALA A 447 -44.95 -11.29 -21.87
C ALA A 447 -45.70 -10.68 -20.67
N GLY A 448 -45.96 -9.38 -20.75
CA GLY A 448 -46.88 -8.63 -19.90
C GLY A 448 -47.46 -7.38 -20.58
N TRP A 449 -47.09 -7.15 -21.84
CA TRP A 449 -47.62 -6.14 -22.74
C TRP A 449 -47.93 -6.84 -24.07
N PHE A 450 -49.08 -6.53 -24.68
CA PHE A 450 -49.64 -7.15 -25.91
C PHE A 450 -50.58 -8.36 -25.75
N VAL A 451 -51.67 -8.23 -24.99
CA VAL A 451 -52.97 -8.81 -25.42
C VAL A 451 -54.07 -7.85 -24.99
N PHE A 452 -54.58 -7.02 -25.92
CA PHE A 452 -56.00 -6.59 -26.00
C PHE A 452 -56.12 -5.49 -27.08
N PHE A 453 -56.06 -5.88 -28.35
CA PHE A 453 -56.68 -5.10 -29.42
C PHE A 453 -57.91 -5.87 -29.92
N GLY A 454 -59.08 -5.31 -29.64
CA GLY A 454 -60.34 -5.82 -30.19
C GLY A 454 -61.55 -5.22 -29.49
N ILE A 455 -62.08 -4.12 -30.06
CA ILE A 455 -63.43 -3.51 -30.00
C ILE A 455 -64.13 -3.30 -28.62
N THR A 456 -63.93 -4.15 -27.61
CA THR A 456 -64.46 -3.94 -26.24
C THR A 456 -63.69 -2.89 -25.44
N GLY A 457 -62.45 -2.56 -25.83
CA GLY A 457 -61.64 -1.51 -25.19
C GLY A 457 -62.16 -0.08 -25.38
N LEU A 458 -62.92 0.20 -26.45
CA LEU A 458 -63.42 1.54 -26.74
C LEU A 458 -64.51 1.98 -25.74
N ILE A 459 -65.32 1.04 -25.27
CA ILE A 459 -66.46 1.32 -24.36
C ILE A 459 -65.95 1.55 -22.93
N VAL A 460 -64.96 0.78 -22.48
CA VAL A 460 -64.32 0.98 -21.17
C VAL A 460 -63.46 2.25 -21.16
N PHE A 461 -62.78 2.57 -22.27
CA PHE A 461 -62.02 3.81 -22.40
C PHE A 461 -62.91 5.05 -22.25
N LEU A 462 -64.12 5.07 -22.81
CA LEU A 462 -65.05 6.20 -22.64
C LEU A 462 -65.59 6.32 -21.20
N ILE A 463 -65.79 5.21 -20.50
CA ILE A 463 -66.24 5.21 -19.09
C ILE A 463 -65.11 5.65 -18.15
N VAL A 464 -63.88 5.17 -18.39
CA VAL A 464 -62.69 5.52 -17.60
C VAL A 464 -62.23 6.94 -17.90
N LEU A 465 -62.30 7.42 -19.14
CA LEU A 465 -62.03 8.83 -19.48
C LEU A 465 -63.03 9.78 -18.79
N GLY A 466 -64.30 9.37 -18.69
CA GLY A 466 -65.32 10.09 -17.92
C GLY A 466 -65.04 10.15 -16.40
N LEU A 467 -64.39 9.14 -15.84
CA LEU A 467 -63.98 9.08 -14.42
C LEU A 467 -62.64 9.80 -14.17
N VAL A 468 -61.69 9.74 -15.10
CA VAL A 468 -60.36 10.39 -15.02
C VAL A 468 -60.47 11.92 -15.14
N VAL A 469 -61.39 12.45 -15.97
CA VAL A 469 -61.62 13.90 -16.05
C VAL A 469 -62.24 14.47 -14.76
N ARG A 470 -62.99 13.66 -13.99
CA ARG A 470 -63.48 14.03 -12.65
C ARG A 470 -62.40 13.93 -11.56
N GLY A 471 -61.45 13.00 -11.68
CA GLY A 471 -60.35 12.81 -10.72
C GLY A 471 -59.23 13.86 -10.82
N THR A 472 -58.92 14.34 -12.03
CA THR A 472 -57.85 15.31 -12.27
C THR A 472 -58.17 16.72 -11.75
N ARG A 473 -59.46 17.08 -11.63
CA ARG A 473 -59.89 18.35 -11.01
C ARG A 473 -59.73 18.40 -9.48
N ARG A 474 -59.76 17.25 -8.78
CA ARG A 474 -59.52 17.19 -7.33
C ARG A 474 -58.02 17.18 -6.96
N ARG A 475 -57.15 16.58 -7.78
CA ARG A 475 -55.70 16.49 -7.49
C ARG A 475 -54.92 17.80 -7.72
N LYS A 476 -55.40 18.68 -8.61
CA LYS A 476 -54.82 20.04 -8.79
C LYS A 476 -55.06 20.97 -7.59
N ALA A 477 -56.14 20.77 -6.84
CA ALA A 477 -56.42 21.55 -5.62
C ALA A 477 -55.50 21.17 -4.44
N VAL A 478 -55.16 19.89 -4.30
CA VAL A 478 -54.32 19.38 -3.20
C VAL A 478 -52.83 19.72 -3.40
N ARG A 479 -52.30 19.61 -4.63
CA ARG A 479 -50.89 19.97 -4.92
C ARG A 479 -50.60 21.47 -4.77
N LYS A 480 -51.57 22.33 -5.11
CA LYS A 480 -51.44 23.78 -4.89
C LYS A 480 -51.37 24.12 -3.39
N HIS A 481 -52.14 23.42 -2.56
CA HIS A 481 -52.19 23.68 -1.12
C HIS A 481 -50.97 23.17 -0.33
N LEU A 482 -50.31 22.10 -0.81
CA LEU A 482 -49.06 21.58 -0.25
C LEU A 482 -47.84 22.42 -0.66
N ALA A 483 -47.79 22.89 -1.91
CA ALA A 483 -46.74 23.82 -2.36
C ALA A 483 -46.82 25.17 -1.64
N GLU A 484 -48.04 25.71 -1.43
CA GLU A 484 -48.26 26.92 -0.63
C GLU A 484 -47.90 26.73 0.85
N ARG A 485 -47.93 25.50 1.39
CA ARG A 485 -47.52 25.21 2.78
C ARG A 485 -46.01 25.11 2.94
N ALA A 486 -45.31 24.51 1.98
CA ALA A 486 -43.85 24.41 2.01
C ALA A 486 -43.18 25.79 1.89
N VAL A 487 -43.65 26.63 0.96
CA VAL A 487 -43.14 28.01 0.81
C VAL A 487 -43.40 28.83 2.08
N ARG A 488 -44.60 28.73 2.66
CA ARG A 488 -44.93 29.45 3.91
C ARG A 488 -44.07 29.01 5.10
N PHE A 489 -43.70 27.73 5.19
CA PHE A 489 -42.81 27.24 6.24
C PHE A 489 -41.38 27.76 6.06
N GLU A 490 -40.88 27.77 4.83
CA GLU A 490 -39.53 28.23 4.53
C GLU A 490 -39.38 29.76 4.74
N ASP A 491 -40.38 30.55 4.33
CA ASP A 491 -40.44 31.98 4.60
C ASP A 491 -40.54 32.27 6.12
N ALA A 492 -41.35 31.50 6.85
CA ALA A 492 -41.46 31.63 8.30
C ALA A 492 -40.17 31.22 9.02
N ARG A 493 -39.45 30.21 8.53
CA ARG A 493 -38.17 29.76 9.08
C ARG A 493 -37.11 30.84 8.93
N ARG A 494 -36.99 31.44 7.75
CA ARG A 494 -36.06 32.58 7.53
C ARG A 494 -36.36 33.76 8.45
N ALA A 495 -37.64 34.08 8.68
CA ALA A 495 -38.02 35.12 9.61
C ALA A 495 -37.60 34.80 11.06
N GLN A 496 -37.62 33.53 11.47
CA GLN A 496 -37.11 33.13 12.80
C GLN A 496 -35.59 33.08 12.88
N GLU A 497 -34.90 32.67 11.80
CA GLU A 497 -33.43 32.77 11.70
C GLU A 497 -32.96 34.21 11.91
N GLU A 498 -33.64 35.18 11.29
CA GLU A 498 -33.36 36.59 11.48
C GLU A 498 -33.66 37.07 12.91
N ASN A 499 -34.75 36.62 13.52
CA ASN A 499 -35.09 36.96 14.91
C ASN A 499 -34.07 36.42 15.92
N VAL A 500 -33.59 35.18 15.73
CA VAL A 500 -32.54 34.58 16.59
C VAL A 500 -31.23 35.34 16.42
N THR A 501 -30.85 35.65 15.18
CA THR A 501 -29.63 36.42 14.88
C THR A 501 -29.67 37.80 15.54
N ARG A 502 -30.80 38.50 15.40
CA ARG A 502 -31.01 39.82 15.99
C ARG A 502 -31.02 39.78 17.52
N LEU A 503 -31.54 38.73 18.14
CA LEU A 503 -31.42 38.53 19.59
C LEU A 503 -29.94 38.38 20.00
N GLY A 504 -29.13 37.66 19.23
CA GLY A 504 -27.68 37.57 19.45
C GLY A 504 -27.01 38.95 19.38
N GLU A 505 -27.33 39.75 18.37
CA GLU A 505 -26.82 41.13 18.23
C GLU A 505 -27.30 42.04 19.37
N GLU A 506 -28.56 41.91 19.81
CA GLU A 506 -29.11 42.63 20.97
C GLU A 506 -28.39 42.24 22.28
N ILE A 507 -27.98 40.98 22.44
CA ILE A 507 -27.17 40.52 23.57
C ILE A 507 -25.75 41.14 23.51
N ASP A 508 -25.15 41.20 22.32
CA ASP A 508 -23.79 41.69 22.12
C ASP A 508 -23.66 43.22 22.24
N THR A 509 -24.72 43.97 21.93
CA THR A 509 -24.74 45.44 21.96
C THR A 509 -24.94 46.04 23.35
N VAL A 510 -25.39 45.24 24.34
CA VAL A 510 -25.56 45.69 25.72
C VAL A 510 -24.22 45.57 26.46
N ALA A 511 -23.46 46.66 26.47
CA ALA A 511 -22.08 46.71 26.96
C ALA A 511 -21.91 46.78 28.48
N ASP A 512 -22.96 47.12 29.25
CA ASP A 512 -22.87 47.22 30.72
C ASP A 512 -23.48 45.97 31.38
N ARG A 513 -22.61 45.04 31.82
CA ARG A 513 -22.97 43.80 32.51
C ARG A 513 -23.20 43.99 34.01
N THR A 514 -23.52 45.21 34.45
CA THR A 514 -23.78 45.50 35.87
C THR A 514 -25.24 45.21 36.22
N GLY A 515 -25.51 43.99 36.68
CA GLY A 515 -26.55 43.61 37.65
C GLY A 515 -28.05 43.78 37.32
N GLU A 516 -28.44 44.61 36.36
CA GLU A 516 -29.85 44.93 36.11
C GLU A 516 -30.55 43.97 35.12
N VAL A 517 -29.86 43.02 34.51
CA VAL A 517 -30.44 42.12 33.49
C VAL A 517 -30.24 40.66 33.88
N ASP A 518 -31.25 39.80 33.67
CA ASP A 518 -31.11 38.36 33.89
C ASP A 518 -30.36 37.69 32.72
N TRP A 519 -29.03 37.86 32.74
CA TRP A 519 -28.13 37.45 31.67
C TRP A 519 -28.13 35.96 31.38
N ASN A 520 -28.20 35.13 32.43
CA ASN A 520 -28.23 33.68 32.25
C ASN A 520 -29.51 33.27 31.53
N ALA A 521 -30.66 33.85 31.91
CA ALA A 521 -31.92 33.57 31.22
C ALA A 521 -31.94 34.05 29.76
N ALA A 522 -31.22 35.13 29.43
CA ALA A 522 -31.10 35.63 28.05
C ALA A 522 -30.21 34.73 27.18
N LEU A 523 -29.06 34.28 27.70
CA LEU A 523 -28.14 33.38 27.00
C LEU A 523 -28.74 31.97 26.84
N ASP A 524 -29.35 31.43 27.90
CA ASP A 524 -30.04 30.13 27.86
C ASP A 524 -31.18 30.15 26.82
N ALA A 525 -31.94 31.25 26.75
CA ALA A 525 -32.98 31.42 25.74
C ALA A 525 -32.40 31.53 24.32
N TYR A 526 -31.25 32.18 24.15
CA TYR A 526 -30.60 32.28 22.84
C TYR A 526 -30.13 30.92 22.33
N ASP A 527 -29.47 30.12 23.18
CA ASP A 527 -29.00 28.79 22.77
C ASP A 527 -30.17 27.81 22.58
N ALA A 528 -31.19 27.85 23.44
CA ALA A 528 -32.42 27.08 23.25
C ALA A 528 -33.15 27.47 21.96
N ALA A 529 -33.13 28.75 21.56
CA ALA A 529 -33.74 29.19 20.31
C ALA A 529 -32.98 28.68 19.08
N LYS A 530 -31.65 28.61 19.12
CA LYS A 530 -30.84 28.00 18.03
C LYS A 530 -31.11 26.51 17.89
N GLU A 531 -31.18 25.80 19.01
CA GLU A 531 -31.42 24.36 19.00
C GLU A 531 -32.84 24.02 18.51
N ALA A 532 -33.84 24.75 19.00
CA ALA A 532 -35.22 24.62 18.54
C ALA A 532 -35.35 24.94 17.04
N LEU A 533 -34.64 25.96 16.55
CA LEU A 533 -34.65 26.33 15.14
C LEU A 533 -33.95 25.30 14.24
N ALA A 534 -32.85 24.69 14.73
CA ALA A 534 -32.16 23.62 14.02
C ALA A 534 -33.02 22.36 13.88
N THR A 535 -33.90 22.11 14.85
CA THR A 535 -34.74 20.89 14.92
C THR A 535 -36.16 21.07 14.41
N ALA A 536 -36.61 22.31 14.14
CA ALA A 536 -37.97 22.63 13.69
C ALA A 536 -38.36 21.98 12.36
N ARG A 537 -39.51 21.29 12.36
CA ARG A 537 -40.09 20.55 11.22
C ARG A 537 -41.45 21.07 10.78
N ASP A 538 -42.14 21.88 11.61
CA ASP A 538 -43.41 22.49 11.26
C ASP A 538 -43.63 23.91 11.82
N MET A 539 -44.76 24.53 11.45
CA MET A 539 -45.09 25.90 11.87
C MET A 539 -45.26 26.07 13.39
N SER A 540 -45.61 25.00 14.11
CA SER A 540 -45.71 25.03 15.57
C SER A 540 -44.33 25.16 16.19
N ASP A 541 -43.36 24.39 15.69
CA ASP A 541 -41.97 24.45 16.15
C ASP A 541 -41.38 25.87 15.94
N LEU A 542 -41.69 26.51 14.81
CA LEU A 542 -41.25 27.89 14.54
C LEU A 542 -41.93 28.93 15.44
N GLN A 543 -43.17 28.69 15.87
CA GLN A 543 -43.83 29.54 16.88
C GLN A 543 -43.18 29.38 18.26
N ASP A 544 -42.71 28.18 18.58
CA ASP A 544 -41.96 27.91 19.81
C ASP A 544 -40.62 28.63 19.79
N VAL A 545 -39.88 28.63 18.66
CA VAL A 545 -38.67 29.44 18.49
C VAL A 545 -38.95 30.92 18.75
N GLY A 546 -39.99 31.48 18.13
CA GLY A 546 -40.38 32.88 18.34
C GLY A 546 -40.74 33.19 19.80
N THR A 547 -41.38 32.23 20.49
CA THR A 547 -41.72 32.35 21.91
C THR A 547 -40.48 32.33 22.80
N ILE A 548 -39.49 31.48 22.48
CA ILE A 548 -38.21 31.42 23.20
C ILE A 548 -37.43 32.73 23.00
N VAL A 549 -37.35 33.23 21.76
CA VAL A 549 -36.71 34.53 21.45
C VAL A 549 -37.39 35.67 22.22
N ALA A 550 -38.72 35.69 22.29
CA ALA A 550 -39.45 36.70 23.05
C ALA A 550 -39.17 36.62 24.57
N ARG A 551 -38.96 35.43 25.13
CA ARG A 551 -38.52 35.27 26.53
C ARG A 551 -37.12 35.80 26.74
N GLY A 552 -36.19 35.54 25.80
CA GLY A 552 -34.84 36.09 25.82
C GLY A 552 -34.84 37.62 25.82
N ARG A 553 -35.58 38.24 24.90
CA ARG A 553 -35.77 39.71 24.88
C ARG A 553 -36.42 40.24 26.16
N LYS A 554 -37.39 39.51 26.71
CA LYS A 554 -38.01 39.89 27.98
C LYS A 554 -37.03 39.82 29.14
N ALA A 555 -36.12 38.84 29.16
CA ALA A 555 -35.04 38.76 30.14
C ALA A 555 -34.07 39.94 29.99
N LEU A 556 -33.74 40.36 28.76
CA LEU A 556 -32.95 41.57 28.47
C LEU A 556 -33.63 42.86 28.97
N SER A 557 -34.96 42.92 28.94
CA SER A 557 -35.74 44.08 29.42
C SER A 557 -36.08 44.06 30.91
N ARG A 558 -35.92 42.92 31.59
CA ARG A 558 -36.35 42.74 32.98
C ARG A 558 -35.23 43.15 33.92
N ARG A 559 -35.49 44.25 34.63
CA ARG A 559 -34.79 44.60 35.87
C ARG A 559 -35.07 43.54 36.93
N ARG A 560 -34.01 42.91 37.45
CA ARG A 560 -34.12 41.96 38.56
C ARG A 560 -34.56 42.63 39.85
#